data_AF-A0A973A0M7-F1
#
_entry.id   AF-A0A973A0M7-F1
#
_cell.length_a   1.000
_cell.length_b   1.000
_cell.length_c   1.000
_cell.angle_alpha   90.00
_cell.angle_beta   90.00
_cell.angle_gamma   90.00
#
_symmetry.space_group_name_H-M   'P 1'
#
loop_
_entity.id
_entity.type
_entity.pdbx_description
1 polymer ?
#
loop_
_entity_poly.entity_id
_entity_poly.type
_entity_poly.pdbx_seq_one_letter_code
_entity_poly.pdbx_strand_id
1 'polypeptide(L)'
;MKTQITDNLRRSSTYFRMRSPIRSNISLVLIAIVCVGLIGTSSAQTNDPQIVLYVKADASGAGDGTSWADAYTDLQDALAVVVPDDQIWVAAGTYTPSGLALRTATFQLITGVSIYGGFVGTEVFRSERDPAVNLTILSGDLKGDDREV
;
A
#
# COMPACT_ATOMS: atom_id res chain seq x y z
N MET A 1 53.44 -46.64 -11.21
CA MET A 1 52.29 -47.55 -11.38
C MET A 1 51.22 -47.13 -10.37
N LYS A 2 50.03 -46.73 -10.87
CA LYS A 2 48.69 -46.54 -10.25
C LYS A 2 48.62 -46.38 -8.71
N THR A 3 48.17 -45.25 -8.16
CA THR A 3 46.81 -44.67 -8.09
C THR A 3 46.28 -44.77 -6.66
N GLN A 4 46.20 -43.58 -6.04
CA GLN A 4 45.25 -43.06 -5.06
C GLN A 4 44.30 -44.04 -4.35
N ILE A 5 44.35 -44.04 -3.02
CA ILE A 5 43.17 -43.97 -2.14
C ILE A 5 43.55 -43.04 -0.98
N THR A 6 42.93 -41.86 -0.94
CA THR A 6 43.12 -40.84 0.09
C THR A 6 42.59 -41.36 1.42
N ASP A 7 43.52 -41.48 2.36
CA ASP A 7 43.27 -41.99 3.69
C ASP A 7 42.47 -41.02 4.54
N ASN A 8 41.62 -41.67 5.30
CA ASN A 8 40.68 -41.18 6.27
C ASN A 8 41.43 -40.76 7.55
N LEU A 9 40.80 -39.87 8.31
CA LEU A 9 41.12 -39.57 9.71
C LEU A 9 42.42 -38.76 9.93
N ARG A 10 42.29 -37.66 10.66
CA ARG A 10 42.43 -37.70 12.13
C ARG A 10 42.85 -36.32 12.65
N ARG A 11 41.89 -35.67 13.30
CA ARG A 11 42.05 -34.90 14.54
C ARG A 11 42.93 -33.64 14.55
N SER A 12 42.55 -32.85 15.54
CA SER A 12 43.34 -31.84 16.23
C SER A 12 43.46 -30.53 15.46
N SER A 13 42.70 -29.52 15.87
CA SER A 13 42.98 -28.74 17.08
C SER A 13 44.21 -27.86 16.88
N THR A 14 43.93 -26.58 17.05
CA THR A 14 44.80 -25.56 17.64
C THR A 14 45.96 -24.97 16.82
N TYR A 15 45.73 -23.68 16.49
CA TYR A 15 46.66 -22.56 16.35
C TYR A 15 47.66 -22.54 15.19
N PHE A 16 47.43 -21.62 14.24
CA PHE A 16 48.54 -20.92 13.60
C PHE A 16 48.52 -19.43 13.96
N ARG A 17 49.51 -19.06 14.76
CA ARG A 17 49.88 -17.69 15.16
C ARG A 17 50.25 -16.86 13.94
N MET A 18 49.93 -15.57 13.96
CA MET A 18 50.85 -14.58 13.38
C MET A 18 51.26 -13.55 14.44
N ARG A 19 52.54 -13.22 14.35
CA ARG A 19 53.42 -12.62 15.35
C ARG A 19 53.18 -11.11 15.44
N SER A 20 53.14 -10.60 16.66
CA SER A 20 53.05 -9.17 17.04
C SER A 20 54.19 -8.33 16.43
N PRO A 21 54.05 -6.99 16.36
CA PRO A 21 54.62 -6.22 17.48
C PRO A 21 53.84 -4.96 17.91
N ILE A 22 54.24 -4.51 19.09
CA ILE A 22 53.79 -3.41 19.93
C ILE A 22 54.08 -2.02 19.34
N ARG A 23 53.16 -1.06 19.58
CA ARG A 23 53.37 0.35 20.02
C ARG A 23 52.00 1.07 20.00
N SER A 24 51.32 1.11 21.14
CA SER A 24 51.22 2.27 22.04
C SER A 24 50.53 3.48 21.40
N ASN A 25 49.27 3.74 21.79
CA ASN A 25 48.72 5.04 22.20
C ASN A 25 47.27 4.85 22.66
N ILE A 26 47.08 5.05 23.96
CA ILE A 26 45.84 4.90 24.71
C ILE A 26 44.99 6.15 24.44
N SER A 27 43.78 6.02 23.90
CA SER A 27 42.81 7.12 23.90
C SER A 27 41.51 6.64 24.54
N LEU A 28 41.41 6.95 25.82
CA LEU A 28 40.28 6.73 26.72
C LEU A 28 39.22 7.81 26.43
N VAL A 29 38.04 7.44 25.91
CA VAL A 29 36.87 8.33 25.95
C VAL A 29 35.79 7.61 26.75
N LEU A 30 35.71 7.99 28.02
CA LEU A 30 34.59 7.71 28.92
C LEU A 30 33.40 8.59 28.52
N ILE A 31 32.30 8.00 28.05
CA ILE A 31 30.98 8.54 28.36
C ILE A 31 30.09 7.36 28.75
N ALA A 32 29.81 7.27 30.05
CA ALA A 32 28.70 6.50 30.58
C ALA A 32 27.41 7.24 30.26
N ILE A 33 26.51 6.63 29.49
CA ILE A 33 25.08 6.92 29.58
C ILE A 33 24.37 5.59 29.82
N VAL A 34 23.87 5.48 31.04
CA VAL A 34 22.90 4.49 31.49
C VAL A 34 21.65 4.60 30.62
N CYS A 35 21.28 3.52 29.94
CA CYS A 35 19.89 3.24 29.58
C CYS A 35 19.57 1.79 29.93
N VAL A 36 19.54 1.51 31.24
CA VAL A 36 18.62 0.50 31.76
C VAL A 36 17.22 1.09 31.57
N GLY A 37 16.50 0.63 30.55
CA GLY A 37 15.11 1.03 30.28
C GLY A 37 14.89 1.59 28.88
N LEU A 38 14.89 0.72 27.86
CA LEU A 38 13.98 0.85 26.72
C LEU A 38 13.97 -0.50 25.99
N ILE A 39 13.13 -1.44 26.46
CA ILE A 39 12.65 -2.46 25.51
C ILE A 39 11.86 -1.63 24.52
N GLY A 40 12.42 -1.40 23.34
CA GLY A 40 11.66 -0.87 22.24
C GLY A 40 10.51 -1.83 22.02
N THR A 41 9.32 -1.47 22.52
CA THR A 41 8.11 -2.09 22.03
C THR A 41 8.01 -1.60 20.60
N SER A 42 8.56 -2.37 19.66
CA SER A 42 8.08 -2.29 18.29
C SER A 42 6.59 -2.56 18.41
N SER A 43 5.76 -1.52 18.26
CA SER A 43 4.38 -1.77 17.89
C SER A 43 4.47 -2.67 16.67
N ALA A 44 4.01 -3.92 16.79
CA ALA A 44 3.73 -4.69 15.61
C ALA A 44 2.74 -3.84 14.82
N GLN A 45 3.20 -3.17 13.76
CA GLN A 45 2.28 -2.70 12.73
C GLN A 45 1.60 -3.98 12.25
N THR A 46 0.36 -4.15 12.66
CA THR A 46 -0.54 -5.06 11.97
C THR A 46 -0.76 -4.41 10.62
N ASN A 47 0.04 -4.81 9.63
CA ASN A 47 -0.22 -4.45 8.24
C ASN A 47 -1.46 -5.27 7.85
N ASP A 48 -2.63 -4.77 8.23
CA ASP A 48 -3.88 -5.27 7.67
C ASP A 48 -3.77 -5.03 6.15
N PRO A 49 -4.00 -6.04 5.30
CA PRO A 49 -4.00 -5.83 3.86
C PRO A 49 -4.96 -4.69 3.51
N GLN A 50 -4.43 -3.59 2.97
CA GLN A 50 -5.26 -2.51 2.44
C GLN A 50 -6.13 -3.08 1.31
N ILE A 51 -7.44 -2.96 1.44
CA ILE A 51 -8.38 -3.39 0.42
C ILE A 51 -8.52 -2.26 -0.61
N VAL A 52 -8.66 -2.65 -1.87
CA VAL A 52 -9.00 -1.75 -2.97
C VAL A 52 -10.42 -2.05 -3.41
N LEU A 53 -11.30 -1.06 -3.32
CA LEU A 53 -12.63 -1.10 -3.90
C LEU A 53 -12.63 -0.38 -5.25
N TYR A 54 -13.25 -0.99 -6.24
CA TYR A 54 -13.33 -0.46 -7.61
C TYR A 54 -14.70 0.15 -7.87
N VAL A 55 -14.71 1.31 -8.52
CA VAL A 55 -15.92 2.03 -8.93
C VAL A 55 -15.81 2.35 -10.42
N LYS A 56 -16.81 1.92 -11.19
CA LYS A 56 -16.90 2.11 -12.64
C LYS A 56 -18.36 2.13 -13.07
N ALA A 57 -18.82 3.28 -13.56
CA ALA A 57 -20.24 3.54 -13.87
C ALA A 57 -20.86 2.55 -14.88
N ASP A 58 -20.06 2.02 -15.82
CA ASP A 58 -20.46 1.06 -16.85
C ASP A 58 -20.09 -0.39 -16.52
N ALA A 59 -19.74 -0.71 -15.27
CA ALA A 59 -19.51 -2.08 -14.83
C ALA A 59 -20.81 -2.91 -14.92
N SER A 60 -20.66 -4.19 -15.28
CA SER A 60 -21.80 -5.10 -15.52
C SER A 60 -21.71 -6.43 -14.75
N GLY A 61 -20.69 -6.58 -13.90
CA GLY A 61 -20.46 -7.78 -13.10
C GLY A 61 -21.31 -7.84 -11.84
N ALA A 62 -20.75 -8.43 -10.78
CA ALA A 62 -21.47 -8.68 -9.52
C ALA A 62 -21.83 -7.42 -8.73
N GLY A 63 -21.14 -6.29 -8.97
CA GLY A 63 -21.36 -5.04 -8.23
C GLY A 63 -20.90 -5.12 -6.78
N ASP A 64 -19.80 -5.83 -6.51
CA ASP A 64 -19.22 -6.03 -5.18
C ASP A 64 -17.93 -5.22 -4.94
N GLY A 65 -17.45 -4.50 -5.96
CA GLY A 65 -16.28 -3.64 -5.85
C GLY A 65 -14.95 -4.38 -5.78
N THR A 66 -14.89 -5.70 -6.00
CA THR A 66 -13.65 -6.49 -5.82
C THR A 66 -12.72 -6.46 -7.04
N SER A 67 -13.24 -6.09 -8.20
CA SER A 67 -12.50 -5.98 -9.47
C SER A 67 -13.10 -4.89 -10.34
N TRP A 68 -12.43 -4.52 -11.44
CA TRP A 68 -13.03 -3.61 -12.42
C TRP A 68 -14.29 -4.17 -13.09
N ALA A 69 -14.36 -5.49 -13.29
CA ALA A 69 -15.51 -6.14 -13.90
C ALA A 69 -16.71 -6.15 -12.94
N ASP A 70 -16.44 -6.37 -11.66
CA ASP A 70 -17.42 -6.45 -10.58
C ASP A 70 -17.52 -5.15 -9.78
N ALA A 71 -17.02 -4.05 -10.33
CA ALA A 71 -16.95 -2.75 -9.68
C ALA A 71 -18.34 -2.25 -9.29
N TYR A 72 -18.40 -1.44 -8.24
CA TYR A 72 -19.60 -0.67 -7.95
C TYR A 72 -19.87 0.32 -9.09
N THR A 73 -21.14 0.47 -9.48
CA THR A 73 -21.54 1.45 -10.49
C THR A 73 -21.75 2.84 -9.88
N ASP A 74 -21.89 2.93 -8.56
CA ASP A 74 -22.04 4.17 -7.80
C ASP A 74 -20.93 4.29 -6.73
N LEU A 75 -20.35 5.49 -6.59
CA LEU A 75 -19.30 5.76 -5.60
C LEU A 75 -19.83 5.69 -4.16
N GLN A 76 -21.10 5.98 -3.93
CA GLN A 76 -21.73 5.92 -2.61
C GLN A 76 -21.79 4.49 -2.08
N ASP A 77 -21.98 3.50 -2.95
CA ASP A 77 -21.99 2.09 -2.55
C ASP A 77 -20.62 1.66 -2.02
N ALA A 78 -19.54 2.11 -2.66
CA ALA A 78 -18.18 1.90 -2.16
C ALA A 78 -17.94 2.65 -0.83
N LEU A 79 -18.37 3.91 -0.75
CA LEU A 79 -18.27 4.72 0.48
C LEU A 79 -19.08 4.14 1.65
N ALA A 80 -20.13 3.37 1.38
CA ALA A 80 -20.95 2.76 2.43
C ALA A 80 -20.28 1.57 3.12
N VAL A 81 -19.31 0.93 2.47
CA VAL A 81 -18.67 -0.31 2.97
C VAL A 81 -17.18 -0.16 3.29
N VAL A 82 -16.50 0.84 2.71
CA VAL A 82 -15.07 1.08 2.91
C VAL A 82 -14.75 1.42 4.37
N VAL A 83 -13.60 0.98 4.86
CA VAL A 83 -13.10 1.28 6.22
C VAL A 83 -11.81 2.09 6.17
N PRO A 84 -11.41 2.77 7.27
CA PRO A 84 -10.14 3.50 7.30
C PRO A 84 -8.95 2.63 6.87
N ASP A 85 -7.96 3.26 6.24
CA ASP A 85 -6.76 2.66 5.63
C ASP A 85 -6.97 1.92 4.28
N ASP A 86 -8.22 1.75 3.84
CA ASP A 86 -8.55 1.24 2.49
C ASP A 86 -8.47 2.31 1.39
N GLN A 87 -8.58 1.83 0.16
CA GLN A 87 -8.54 2.65 -1.05
C GLN A 87 -9.79 2.45 -1.91
N ILE A 88 -10.25 3.52 -2.54
CA ILE A 88 -11.26 3.46 -3.61
C ILE A 88 -10.61 3.93 -4.91
N TRP A 89 -10.66 3.08 -5.93
CA TRP A 89 -10.20 3.41 -7.28
C TRP A 89 -11.42 3.64 -8.17
N VAL A 90 -11.46 4.81 -8.80
CA VAL A 90 -12.61 5.31 -9.55
C VAL A 90 -12.21 5.48 -11.01
N ALA A 91 -12.91 4.77 -11.90
CA ALA A 91 -12.75 4.94 -13.34
C ALA A 91 -13.22 6.32 -13.82
N ALA A 92 -12.78 6.73 -15.00
CA ALA A 92 -13.21 7.95 -15.65
C ALA A 92 -14.74 7.97 -15.78
N GLY A 93 -15.31 9.15 -15.61
CA GLY A 93 -16.75 9.37 -15.63
C GLY A 93 -17.20 10.41 -14.63
N THR A 94 -18.48 10.74 -14.70
CA THR A 94 -19.16 11.68 -13.81
C THR A 94 -20.02 10.90 -12.83
N TYR A 95 -19.76 11.09 -11.54
CA TYR A 95 -20.46 10.41 -10.44
C TYR A 95 -21.22 11.46 -9.63
N THR A 96 -22.47 11.17 -9.31
CA THR A 96 -23.32 12.01 -8.46
C THR A 96 -23.56 11.34 -7.11
N PRO A 97 -23.80 12.10 -6.02
CA PRO A 97 -23.97 11.51 -4.69
C PRO A 97 -25.33 10.83 -4.49
N SER A 98 -26.20 10.82 -5.50
CA SER A 98 -27.53 10.22 -5.50
C SER A 98 -28.09 10.18 -6.92
N GLY A 99 -28.66 9.04 -7.33
CA GLY A 99 -29.46 8.93 -8.54
C GLY A 99 -30.84 9.64 -8.46
N LEU A 100 -31.21 10.11 -7.27
CA LEU A 100 -32.40 10.95 -7.04
C LEU A 100 -32.00 12.42 -6.90
N ALA A 101 -32.82 13.34 -7.40
CA ALA A 101 -32.63 14.79 -7.32
C ALA A 101 -32.88 15.37 -5.90
N LEU A 102 -32.31 14.73 -4.87
CA LEU A 102 -32.38 15.14 -3.49
C LEU A 102 -31.34 16.22 -3.21
N ARG A 103 -31.79 17.45 -2.91
CA ARG A 103 -30.90 18.59 -2.61
C ARG A 103 -29.95 18.39 -1.43
N THR A 104 -30.18 17.38 -0.60
CA THR A 104 -29.34 17.03 0.56
C THR A 104 -28.29 15.96 0.24
N ALA A 105 -28.26 15.42 -0.99
CA ALA A 105 -27.30 14.41 -1.37
C ALA A 105 -25.88 15.00 -1.40
N THR A 106 -24.95 14.28 -0.79
CA THR A 106 -23.53 14.66 -0.71
C THR A 106 -22.66 13.41 -0.65
N PHE A 107 -21.43 13.51 -1.15
CA PHE A 107 -20.40 12.50 -0.93
C PHE A 107 -19.87 12.63 0.49
N GLN A 108 -20.07 11.60 1.32
CA GLN A 108 -19.53 11.56 2.67
C GLN A 108 -18.16 10.88 2.65
N LEU A 109 -17.10 11.69 2.63
CA LEU A 109 -15.73 11.18 2.65
C LEU A 109 -15.39 10.63 4.05
N ILE A 110 -14.82 9.43 4.07
CA ILE A 110 -14.42 8.75 5.32
C ILE A 110 -12.97 9.10 5.65
N THR A 111 -12.72 9.49 6.90
CA THR A 111 -11.36 9.78 7.38
C THR A 111 -10.52 8.52 7.34
N GLY A 112 -9.32 8.63 6.76
CA GLY A 112 -8.40 7.49 6.61
C GLY A 112 -8.61 6.69 5.31
N VAL A 113 -9.64 6.99 4.52
CA VAL A 113 -9.85 6.36 3.21
C VAL A 113 -9.16 7.19 2.12
N SER A 114 -8.43 6.51 1.24
CA SER A 114 -7.83 7.15 0.07
C SER A 114 -8.68 6.95 -1.17
N ILE A 115 -9.12 8.04 -1.81
CA ILE A 115 -9.89 7.98 -3.06
C ILE A 115 -9.03 8.45 -4.22
N TYR A 116 -9.12 7.71 -5.32
CA TYR A 116 -8.23 7.85 -6.45
C TYR A 116 -9.01 7.78 -7.77
N GLY A 117 -9.07 8.90 -8.49
CA GLY A 117 -9.52 8.93 -9.89
C GLY A 117 -8.38 8.80 -10.90
N GLY A 118 -8.72 8.82 -12.19
CA GLY A 118 -7.74 8.76 -13.28
C GLY A 118 -7.61 7.40 -13.97
N PHE A 119 -8.52 6.46 -13.73
CA PHE A 119 -8.44 5.10 -14.27
C PHE A 119 -9.35 4.92 -15.50
N VAL A 120 -8.96 4.06 -16.42
CA VAL A 120 -9.81 3.55 -17.53
C VAL A 120 -10.75 2.47 -17.01
N GLY A 121 -10.32 1.72 -15.99
CA GLY A 121 -11.07 0.58 -15.45
C GLY A 121 -10.54 -0.77 -15.93
N THR A 122 -9.23 -0.86 -16.18
CA THR A 122 -8.54 -2.11 -16.57
C THR A 122 -7.18 -2.28 -15.89
N GLU A 123 -6.76 -1.27 -15.12
CA GLU A 123 -5.46 -1.17 -14.50
C GLU A 123 -5.28 -2.18 -13.37
N VAL A 124 -4.06 -2.68 -13.23
CA VAL A 124 -3.66 -3.57 -12.15
C VAL A 124 -2.98 -2.75 -11.04
N PHE A 125 -2.32 -1.64 -11.40
CA PHE A 125 -1.55 -0.84 -10.47
C PHE A 125 -2.02 0.60 -10.38
N ARG A 126 -1.93 1.16 -9.17
CA ARG A 126 -2.32 2.54 -8.86
C ARG A 126 -1.58 3.58 -9.71
N SER A 127 -0.36 3.25 -10.13
CA SER A 127 0.54 4.09 -10.92
C SER A 127 0.19 4.17 -12.40
N GLU A 128 -0.70 3.31 -12.89
CA GLU A 128 -1.14 3.29 -14.29
C GLU A 128 -2.22 4.35 -14.58
N ARG A 129 -2.69 5.05 -13.54
CA ARG A 129 -3.63 6.16 -13.71
C ARG A 129 -3.07 7.24 -14.63
N ASP A 130 -3.98 7.90 -15.33
CA ASP A 130 -3.74 9.16 -16.01
C ASP A 130 -4.88 10.14 -15.67
N PRO A 131 -4.76 10.93 -14.59
CA PRO A 131 -5.80 11.88 -14.18
C PRO A 131 -5.96 13.07 -15.13
N ALA A 132 -5.03 13.28 -16.08
CA ALA A 132 -5.14 14.33 -17.08
C ALA A 132 -6.00 13.89 -18.26
N VAL A 133 -6.04 12.58 -18.56
CA VAL A 133 -6.80 12.01 -19.67
C VAL A 133 -8.11 11.37 -19.20
N ASN A 134 -8.06 10.59 -18.12
CA ASN A 134 -9.17 9.80 -17.61
C ASN A 134 -9.88 10.55 -16.48
N LEU A 135 -10.62 11.60 -16.83
CA LEU A 135 -11.23 12.49 -15.84
C LEU A 135 -12.28 11.76 -14.99
N THR A 136 -12.11 11.85 -13.68
CA THR A 136 -13.11 11.44 -12.68
C THR A 136 -13.73 12.70 -12.09
N ILE A 137 -15.02 12.90 -12.32
CA ILE A 137 -15.75 14.11 -11.94
C ILE A 137 -16.75 13.72 -10.84
N LEU A 138 -16.63 14.34 -9.67
CA LEU A 138 -17.65 14.25 -8.62
C LEU A 138 -18.59 15.45 -8.77
N SER A 139 -19.79 15.19 -9.30
CA SER A 139 -20.74 16.25 -9.65
C SER A 139 -21.86 16.36 -8.62
N GLY A 140 -22.18 17.60 -8.25
CA GLY A 140 -23.40 17.95 -7.52
C GLY A 140 -24.59 18.21 -8.44
N ASP A 141 -24.42 18.12 -9.76
CA ASP A 141 -25.50 18.27 -10.72
C ASP A 141 -26.35 17.00 -10.74
N LEU A 142 -27.36 16.99 -9.87
CA LEU A 142 -28.31 15.87 -9.77
C LEU A 142 -29.38 15.87 -10.86
N LYS A 143 -29.44 16.93 -11.67
CA LYS A 143 -30.47 17.10 -12.71
C LYS A 143 -29.92 16.95 -14.12
N GLY A 144 -28.60 16.95 -14.28
CA GLY A 144 -27.95 16.99 -15.59
C GLY A 144 -28.28 18.27 -16.35
N ASP A 145 -28.63 19.36 -15.66
CA ASP A 145 -29.00 20.64 -16.27
C ASP A 145 -27.85 21.64 -16.33
N ASP A 146 -26.70 21.32 -15.71
CA ASP A 146 -25.46 22.07 -15.85
C ASP A 146 -24.65 21.56 -17.05
N ARG A 147 -23.91 22.46 -17.70
CA ARG A 147 -22.99 22.05 -18.77
C ARG A 147 -21.73 21.46 -18.13
N GLU A 148 -21.47 20.19 -18.40
CA GLU A 148 -20.19 19.53 -18.11
C GLU A 148 -19.04 20.35 -18.73
N VAL A 149 -17.98 20.63 -17.95
CA VAL A 149 -16.80 21.42 -18.34
C VAL A 149 -15.64 20.54 -18.80
#